data_AF-A0A8X7XDG0-F1
#
_entry.id   AF-A0A8X7XDG0-F1
#
_cell.length_a   1.000
_cell.length_b   1.000
_cell.length_c   1.000
_cell.angle_alpha   90.00
_cell.angle_beta   90.00
_cell.angle_gamma   90.00
#
_symmetry.space_group_name_H-M   'P 1'
#
loop_
_entity.id
_entity.type
_entity.pdbx_description
1 polymer ?
#
loop_
_entity_poly.entity_id
_entity_poly.type
_entity_poly.pdbx_seq_one_letter_code
_entity_poly.pdbx_strand_id
1 'polypeptide(L)'
;MTDVKVAETDDPYMFPYKGCNFPKNATSPEYLETLEDFEIRDSDVFLVTYPKSVVYGSWFEHVKGWFTHKDQLNCLFLSYEEMVKDLHSAVVKISKFMGKDLDDATIDMIVEKSTFKNMKNDPKANYEFFPDDVTDKKQGHFLRKDNGTLTEMKSKKRERLQMIDKEMRVNLICAEKQSQRSP
;
A
#
# COMPACT_ATOMS: atom_id res chain seq x y z
N MET A 1 35.60 4.65 -23.17
CA MET A 1 35.36 5.42 -21.93
C MET A 1 34.38 6.52 -22.30
N THR A 2 33.07 6.26 -22.14
CA THR A 2 32.03 7.25 -22.44
C THR A 2 31.75 8.02 -21.15
N ASP A 3 31.94 9.33 -21.19
CA ASP A 3 31.63 10.25 -20.10
C ASP A 3 30.15 10.11 -19.71
N VAL A 4 29.91 9.55 -18.52
CA VAL A 4 28.58 9.51 -17.91
C VAL A 4 28.25 10.93 -17.47
N LYS A 5 27.24 11.53 -18.10
CA LYS A 5 26.73 12.86 -17.69
C LYS A 5 26.31 12.79 -16.22
N VAL A 6 26.81 13.74 -15.43
CA VAL A 6 26.38 13.94 -14.04
C VAL A 6 24.86 14.12 -14.05
N ALA A 7 24.15 13.32 -13.26
CA ALA A 7 22.73 13.53 -13.03
C ALA A 7 22.60 14.78 -12.16
N GLU A 8 22.32 15.93 -12.76
CA GLU A 8 21.93 17.13 -11.99
C GLU A 8 20.47 16.97 -11.60
N THR A 9 20.15 17.25 -10.33
CA THR A 9 18.77 17.18 -9.82
C THR A 9 18.49 18.39 -8.94
N ASP A 10 17.42 19.11 -9.29
CA ASP A 10 16.87 20.22 -8.49
C ASP A 10 15.91 19.72 -7.39
N ASP A 11 15.72 18.39 -7.29
CA ASP A 11 14.82 17.77 -6.32
C ASP A 11 15.48 17.77 -4.92
N PRO A 12 14.91 18.49 -3.93
CA PRO A 12 15.49 18.59 -2.60
C PRO A 12 15.51 17.26 -1.84
N TYR A 13 14.74 16.25 -2.28
CA TYR A 13 14.68 14.91 -1.67
C TYR A 13 15.60 13.89 -2.33
N MET A 14 16.23 14.25 -3.44
CA MET A 14 17.16 13.37 -4.16
C MET A 14 18.60 13.89 -4.04
N PHE A 15 19.56 12.98 -4.14
CA PHE A 15 20.96 13.34 -4.29
C PHE A 15 21.59 12.55 -5.43
N PRO A 16 22.50 13.17 -6.20
CA PRO A 16 23.19 12.48 -7.28
C PRO A 16 24.37 11.69 -6.75
N TYR A 17 24.53 10.47 -7.24
CA TYR A 17 25.66 9.60 -6.94
C TYR A 17 25.97 8.72 -8.15
N LYS A 18 27.22 8.80 -8.66
CA LYS A 18 27.73 8.07 -9.84
C LYS A 18 26.78 8.08 -11.05
N GLY A 19 26.17 9.22 -11.34
CA GLY A 19 25.28 9.40 -12.49
C GLY A 19 23.83 8.91 -12.29
N CYS A 20 23.46 8.53 -11.07
CA CYS A 20 22.10 8.15 -10.68
C CYS A 20 21.59 9.03 -9.53
N ASN A 21 20.27 9.29 -9.48
CA ASN A 21 19.65 10.02 -8.38
C ASN A 21 19.07 9.05 -7.35
N PHE A 22 19.37 9.28 -6.07
CA PHE A 22 18.93 8.44 -4.97
C PHE A 22 18.09 9.23 -3.95
N PRO A 23 17.10 8.60 -3.29
CA PRO A 23 16.32 9.26 -2.26
C PRO A 23 17.15 9.47 -1.00
N LYS A 24 17.21 10.71 -0.49
CA LYS A 24 17.92 11.06 0.75
C LYS A 24 17.39 10.34 2.00
N ASN A 25 16.15 9.87 1.97
CA ASN A 25 15.52 9.14 3.08
C ASN A 25 15.74 7.62 3.03
N ALA A 26 16.21 7.09 1.90
CA ALA A 26 16.37 5.65 1.70
C ALA A 26 17.83 5.21 1.79
N THR A 27 18.76 6.09 1.43
CA THR A 27 20.20 5.80 1.42
C THR A 27 21.00 7.10 1.55
N SER A 28 22.32 6.99 1.70
CA SER A 28 23.27 8.12 1.78
C SER A 28 24.48 7.89 0.87
N PRO A 29 25.16 8.95 0.40
CA PRO A 29 26.40 8.80 -0.37
C PRO A 29 27.43 7.94 0.36
N GLU A 30 27.60 8.15 1.66
CA GLU A 30 28.57 7.42 2.48
C GLU A 30 28.26 5.93 2.51
N TYR A 31 26.97 5.56 2.66
CA TYR A 31 26.55 4.16 2.59
C TYR A 31 26.80 3.58 1.20
N LEU A 32 26.52 4.33 0.12
CA LEU A 32 26.76 3.86 -1.25
C LEU A 32 28.25 3.65 -1.55
N GLU A 33 29.14 4.47 -0.99
CA GLU A 33 30.60 4.26 -1.06
C GLU A 33 31.00 2.95 -0.39
N THR A 34 30.43 2.62 0.77
CA THR A 34 30.73 1.32 1.43
C THR A 34 30.30 0.11 0.62
N LEU A 35 29.36 0.26 -0.32
CA LEU A 35 28.93 -0.83 -1.19
C LEU A 35 29.94 -1.14 -2.30
N GLU A 36 30.88 -0.24 -2.61
CA GLU A 36 31.92 -0.49 -3.62
C GLU A 36 32.93 -1.53 -3.15
N ASP A 37 33.32 -1.45 -1.88
CA ASP A 37 34.27 -2.37 -1.24
C ASP A 37 33.56 -3.53 -0.55
N PHE A 38 32.25 -3.70 -0.79
CA PHE A 38 31.48 -4.79 -0.21
C PHE A 38 31.92 -6.13 -0.82
N GLU A 39 32.61 -6.94 -0.01
CA GLU A 39 33.02 -8.29 -0.40
C GLU A 39 31.81 -9.24 -0.43
N ILE A 40 31.44 -9.63 -1.64
CA ILE A 40 30.40 -10.62 -1.89
C ILE A 40 30.92 -12.02 -1.51
N ARG A 41 30.25 -12.68 -0.59
CA ARG A 41 30.51 -14.07 -0.18
C ARG A 41 29.67 -15.04 -0.98
N ASP A 42 30.13 -16.28 -1.11
CA ASP A 42 29.38 -17.35 -1.79
C ASP A 42 28.02 -17.66 -1.14
N SER A 43 27.80 -17.24 0.10
CA SER A 43 26.53 -17.36 0.82
C SER A 43 25.55 -16.21 0.57
N ASP A 44 25.97 -15.15 -0.11
CA ASP A 44 25.18 -13.94 -0.23
C ASP A 44 24.11 -14.09 -1.32
N VAL A 45 22.87 -13.70 -0.98
CA VAL A 45 21.73 -13.76 -1.88
C VAL A 45 21.37 -12.35 -2.31
N PHE A 46 21.63 -12.01 -3.58
CA PHE A 46 21.23 -10.72 -4.15
C PHE A 46 19.80 -10.80 -4.68
N LEU A 47 18.91 -9.96 -4.14
CA LEU A 47 17.61 -9.71 -4.72
C LEU A 47 17.74 -8.68 -5.85
N VAL A 48 18.12 -9.13 -7.04
CA VAL A 48 18.09 -8.30 -8.26
C VAL A 48 16.64 -8.22 -8.75
N THR A 49 15.86 -7.29 -8.19
CA THR A 49 14.45 -7.14 -8.57
C THR A 49 14.31 -6.24 -9.81
N TYR A 50 13.70 -6.77 -10.87
CA TYR A 50 13.23 -5.96 -12.00
C TYR A 50 12.16 -4.95 -11.52
N PRO A 51 12.04 -3.75 -12.12
CA PRO A 51 11.04 -2.72 -11.77
C PRO A 51 9.56 -3.12 -11.98
N LYS A 52 9.27 -4.40 -12.23
CA LYS A 52 7.92 -4.97 -12.07
C LYS A 52 7.60 -5.40 -10.63
N SER A 53 8.59 -5.33 -9.74
CA SER A 53 8.40 -5.50 -8.31
C SER A 53 7.90 -4.16 -7.79
N VAL A 54 6.57 -4.05 -7.68
CA VAL A 54 5.92 -2.86 -7.14
C VAL A 54 6.45 -2.56 -5.73
N VAL A 55 6.40 -1.29 -5.32
CA VAL A 55 6.77 -0.86 -3.98
C VAL A 55 6.04 -1.76 -2.96
N TYR A 56 6.79 -2.40 -2.05
CA TYR A 56 6.34 -3.40 -1.05
C TYR A 56 6.18 -4.87 -1.51
N GLY A 57 6.57 -5.24 -2.73
CA GLY A 57 6.65 -6.64 -3.15
C GLY A 57 5.30 -7.27 -3.53
N SER A 58 5.16 -8.59 -3.31
CA SER A 58 3.94 -9.31 -3.69
C SER A 58 2.77 -9.03 -2.74
N TRP A 59 1.66 -8.53 -3.29
CA TRP A 59 0.43 -8.31 -2.54
C TRP A 59 -0.09 -9.60 -1.87
N PHE A 60 0.00 -10.75 -2.56
CA PHE A 60 -0.46 -12.03 -2.02
C PHE A 60 0.35 -12.48 -0.82
N GLU A 61 1.69 -12.36 -0.91
CA GLU A 61 2.57 -12.71 0.21
C GLU A 61 2.37 -11.75 1.39
N HIS A 62 2.16 -10.46 1.11
CA HIS A 62 1.83 -9.48 2.13
C HIS A 62 0.55 -9.87 2.88
N VAL A 63 -0.57 -10.06 2.18
CA VAL A 63 -1.86 -10.42 2.80
C VAL A 63 -1.78 -11.75 3.54
N LYS A 64 -1.15 -12.78 2.93
CA LYS A 64 -0.98 -14.10 3.55
C LYS A 64 -0.15 -14.03 4.82
N GLY A 65 0.95 -13.25 4.82
CA GLY A 65 1.80 -13.07 5.99
C GLY A 65 1.04 -12.51 7.19
N TRP A 66 0.25 -11.45 7.00
CA TRP A 66 -0.60 -10.90 8.05
C TRP A 66 -1.69 -11.89 8.48
N PHE A 67 -2.38 -12.53 7.54
CA PHE A 67 -3.52 -13.40 7.85
C PHE A 67 -3.10 -14.66 8.63
N THR A 68 -1.94 -15.24 8.31
CA THR A 68 -1.41 -16.42 9.02
C THR A 68 -1.08 -16.15 10.49
N HIS A 69 -0.83 -14.89 10.86
CA HIS A 69 -0.52 -14.47 12.23
C HIS A 69 -1.67 -13.69 12.90
N LYS A 70 -2.86 -13.68 12.29
CA LYS A 70 -3.98 -12.85 12.74
C LYS A 70 -4.39 -13.07 14.19
N ASP A 71 -4.25 -14.29 14.69
CA ASP A 71 -4.67 -14.67 16.04
C ASP A 71 -3.59 -14.34 17.09
N GLN A 72 -2.37 -14.01 16.66
CA GLN A 72 -1.24 -13.59 17.52
C GLN A 72 -1.11 -12.07 17.58
N LEU A 73 -1.68 -11.36 16.60
CA LEU A 73 -1.60 -9.92 16.46
C LEU A 73 -2.89 -9.27 16.94
N ASN A 74 -2.79 -8.14 17.64
CA ASN A 74 -3.94 -7.27 17.85
C ASN A 74 -4.24 -6.51 16.56
N CYS A 75 -4.83 -7.20 15.58
CA CYS A 75 -5.10 -6.66 14.25
C CYS A 75 -6.55 -6.91 13.83
N LEU A 76 -7.13 -5.92 13.14
CA LEU A 76 -8.47 -5.99 12.57
C LEU A 76 -8.37 -6.14 11.05
N PHE A 77 -8.89 -7.25 10.52
CA PHE A 77 -9.09 -7.40 9.08
C PHE A 77 -10.39 -6.72 8.65
N LEU A 78 -10.24 -5.77 7.74
CA LEU A 78 -11.33 -5.03 7.13
C LEU A 78 -11.03 -4.83 5.65
N SER A 79 -11.95 -5.28 4.79
CA SER A 79 -11.83 -5.08 3.35
C SER A 79 -12.39 -3.73 2.92
N TYR A 80 -11.88 -3.21 1.81
CA TYR A 80 -12.42 -2.00 1.20
C TYR A 80 -13.87 -2.20 0.74
N GLU A 81 -14.21 -3.38 0.23
CA GLU A 81 -15.56 -3.73 -0.21
C GLU A 81 -16.57 -3.71 0.94
N GLU A 82 -16.19 -4.18 2.13
CA GLU A 82 -17.03 -4.06 3.33
C GLU A 82 -17.30 -2.60 3.68
N MET A 83 -16.26 -1.76 3.70
CA MET A 83 -16.40 -0.32 4.00
C MET A 83 -17.27 0.42 2.99
N VAL A 84 -17.15 0.08 1.70
CA VAL A 84 -17.96 0.68 0.64
C VAL A 84 -19.41 0.22 0.69
N LYS A 85 -19.66 -1.05 1.05
CA LYS A 85 -21.00 -1.63 1.12
C LYS A 85 -21.79 -1.10 2.32
N ASP A 86 -21.14 -1.00 3.47
CA ASP A 86 -21.75 -0.51 4.71
C ASP A 86 -20.68 0.14 5.61
N LEU A 87 -20.48 1.44 5.39
CA LEU A 87 -19.49 2.22 6.12
C LEU A 87 -19.83 2.32 7.61
N HIS A 88 -21.12 2.42 7.96
CA HIS A 88 -21.56 2.51 9.34
C HIS A 88 -21.16 1.27 10.14
N SER A 89 -21.49 0.08 9.64
CA SER A 89 -21.09 -1.18 10.28
C SER A 89 -19.57 -1.33 10.38
N ALA A 90 -18.82 -0.88 9.37
CA ALA A 90 -17.36 -0.88 9.41
C ALA A 90 -16.80 0.03 10.52
N VAL A 91 -17.34 1.24 10.68
CA VAL A 91 -16.95 2.17 11.76
C VAL A 91 -17.28 1.58 13.14
N VAL A 92 -18.46 0.97 13.31
CA VAL A 92 -18.82 0.28 14.56
C VAL A 92 -17.85 -0.87 14.85
N LYS A 93 -17.47 -1.66 13.84
CA LYS A 93 -16.49 -2.75 13.97
C LYS A 93 -15.13 -2.22 14.43
N ILE A 94 -14.65 -1.12 13.85
CA ILE A 94 -13.40 -0.45 14.25
C ILE A 94 -13.50 0.07 15.69
N SER A 95 -14.60 0.73 16.05
CA SER A 95 -14.81 1.27 17.40
C SER A 95 -14.72 0.19 18.47
N LYS A 96 -15.44 -0.93 18.26
CA LYS A 96 -15.42 -2.09 19.15
C LYS A 96 -14.03 -2.72 19.26
N PHE A 97 -13.33 -2.85 18.13
CA PHE A 97 -11.96 -3.37 18.11
C PHE A 97 -10.99 -2.49 18.91
N MET A 98 -11.17 -1.17 18.87
CA MET A 98 -10.40 -0.22 19.68
C MET A 98 -10.83 -0.19 21.16
N GLY A 99 -11.83 -0.99 21.57
CA GLY A 99 -12.38 -0.97 22.92
C GLY A 99 -13.09 0.33 23.27
N LYS A 100 -13.68 1.01 22.27
CA LYS A 100 -14.42 2.26 22.47
C LYS A 100 -15.90 2.04 22.23
N ASP A 101 -16.70 2.42 23.22
CA ASP A 101 -18.15 2.52 23.10
C ASP A 101 -18.51 3.94 22.68
N LEU A 102 -18.83 4.12 21.40
CA LEU A 102 -19.27 5.38 20.83
C LEU A 102 -20.81 5.36 20.69
N ASP A 103 -21.44 6.51 20.93
CA ASP A 103 -22.87 6.67 20.66
C ASP A 103 -23.15 6.79 19.16
N ASP A 104 -24.40 6.51 18.78
CA ASP A 104 -24.84 6.50 17.38
C ASP A 104 -24.61 7.87 16.71
N ALA A 105 -24.79 8.97 17.43
CA ALA A 105 -24.55 10.32 16.90
C ALA A 105 -23.08 10.54 16.52
N THR A 106 -22.15 10.03 17.33
CA THR A 106 -20.71 10.10 17.06
C THR A 106 -20.34 9.18 15.90
N ILE A 107 -20.93 7.99 15.83
CA ILE A 107 -20.75 7.07 14.70
C ILE A 107 -21.21 7.73 13.40
N ASP A 108 -22.42 8.29 13.37
CA ASP A 108 -22.98 8.99 12.21
C ASP A 108 -22.09 10.16 11.76
N MET A 109 -21.56 10.94 12.72
CA MET A 109 -20.59 12.00 12.41
C MET A 109 -19.32 11.46 11.76
N ILE A 110 -18.77 10.34 12.26
CA ILE A 110 -17.57 9.71 11.68
C ILE A 110 -17.87 9.20 10.28
N VAL A 111 -19.01 8.54 10.08
CA VAL A 111 -19.46 8.03 8.77
C VAL A 111 -19.55 9.17 7.78
N GLU A 112 -20.21 10.27 8.14
CA GLU A 112 -20.36 11.45 7.29
C GLU A 112 -18.99 12.04 6.91
N LYS A 113 -18.11 12.27 7.90
CA LYS A 113 -16.75 12.80 7.63
C LYS A 113 -15.89 11.86 6.79
N SER A 114 -16.09 10.54 6.92
CA SER A 114 -15.33 9.52 6.21
C SER A 114 -15.90 9.23 4.80
N THR A 115 -16.95 9.93 4.38
CA THR A 115 -17.43 9.83 2.99
C THR A 115 -16.37 10.34 2.01
N PHE A 116 -16.34 9.75 0.82
CA PHE A 116 -15.40 10.17 -0.23
C PHE A 116 -15.51 11.67 -0.55
N LYS A 117 -16.75 12.20 -0.60
CA LYS A 117 -17.01 13.62 -0.85
C LYS A 117 -16.34 14.51 0.20
N ASN A 118 -16.46 14.16 1.48
CA ASN A 118 -15.90 14.96 2.56
C ASN A 118 -14.38 14.80 2.63
N MET A 119 -13.86 13.57 2.54
CA MET A 119 -12.40 13.33 2.53
C MET A 119 -11.69 13.98 1.34
N LYS A 120 -12.32 14.03 0.15
CA LYS A 120 -11.74 14.69 -1.03
C LYS A 120 -11.49 16.19 -0.83
N ASN A 121 -12.28 16.82 0.02
CA ASN A 121 -12.18 18.25 0.32
C ASN A 121 -11.45 18.54 1.65
N ASP A 122 -11.08 17.52 2.42
CA ASP A 122 -10.34 17.69 3.67
C ASP A 122 -8.84 17.82 3.38
N PRO A 123 -8.21 18.97 3.68
CA PRO A 123 -6.77 19.19 3.45
C PRO A 123 -5.87 18.17 4.16
N LYS A 124 -6.35 17.51 5.21
CA LYS A 124 -5.59 16.48 5.94
C LYS A 124 -5.68 15.10 5.30
N ALA A 125 -6.66 14.87 4.42
CA ALA A 125 -6.92 13.55 3.82
C ALA A 125 -6.72 13.53 2.30
N ASN A 126 -6.82 14.68 1.63
CA ASN A 126 -6.71 14.78 0.17
C ASN A 126 -5.27 14.88 -0.35
N TYR A 127 -4.29 15.01 0.56
CA TYR A 127 -2.86 15.08 0.26
C TYR A 127 -2.44 16.26 -0.63
N GLU A 128 -3.29 17.28 -0.77
CA GLU A 128 -2.99 18.49 -1.56
C GLU A 128 -1.93 19.38 -0.91
N PHE A 129 -1.59 19.12 0.36
CA PHE A 129 -0.51 19.79 1.07
C PHE A 129 0.89 19.42 0.56
N PHE A 130 1.03 18.32 -0.18
CA PHE A 130 2.31 17.96 -0.78
C PHE A 130 2.66 18.90 -1.95
N PRO A 131 3.95 19.24 -2.10
CA PRO A 131 4.40 20.03 -3.24
C PRO A 131 4.27 19.23 -4.56
N ASP A 132 4.27 19.96 -5.67
CA ASP A 132 3.93 19.44 -7.00
C ASP A 132 4.98 18.47 -7.57
N ASP A 133 6.19 18.49 -7.03
CA ASP A 133 7.29 17.54 -7.31
C ASP A 133 7.01 16.14 -6.72
N VAL A 134 6.27 16.06 -5.62
CA VAL A 134 5.84 14.80 -4.99
C VAL A 134 4.50 14.33 -5.54
N THR A 135 3.59 15.26 -5.81
CA THR A 135 2.25 14.97 -6.34
C THR A 135 1.99 15.76 -7.62
N ASP A 136 2.08 15.10 -8.78
CA ASP A 136 1.73 15.74 -10.06
C ASP A 136 0.20 15.92 -10.18
N LYS A 137 -0.28 17.04 -9.64
CA LYS A 137 -1.70 17.42 -9.63
C LYS A 137 -2.27 17.61 -11.04
N LYS A 138 -1.43 17.79 -12.07
CA LYS A 138 -1.88 17.88 -13.47
C LYS A 138 -2.26 16.51 -14.02
N GLN A 139 -1.66 15.43 -13.51
CA GLN A 139 -1.99 14.05 -13.89
C GLN A 139 -3.16 13.48 -13.07
N GLY A 140 -3.43 14.04 -11.89
CA GLY A 140 -4.64 13.76 -11.13
C GLY A 140 -4.46 13.94 -9.63
N HIS A 141 -5.58 13.81 -8.91
CA HIS A 141 -5.61 13.92 -7.45
C HIS A 141 -5.42 12.55 -6.78
N PHE A 142 -4.87 12.55 -5.56
CA PHE A 142 -4.69 11.33 -4.76
C PHE A 142 -6.01 10.58 -4.54
N LEU A 143 -7.06 11.31 -4.15
CA LEU A 143 -8.43 10.79 -4.07
C LEU A 143 -9.12 10.86 -5.44
N ARG A 144 -8.90 9.81 -6.24
CA ARG A 144 -9.23 9.77 -7.67
C ARG A 144 -10.73 9.74 -8.00
N LYS A 145 -11.47 8.74 -7.51
CA LYS A 145 -12.88 8.50 -7.89
C LYS A 145 -13.70 7.88 -6.76
N ASP A 146 -15.00 8.11 -6.80
CA ASP A 146 -15.99 7.55 -5.89
C ASP A 146 -16.52 6.17 -6.35
N ASN A 147 -17.36 5.57 -5.51
CA ASN A 147 -17.84 4.20 -5.62
C ASN A 147 -18.68 3.92 -6.87
N GLY A 148 -19.23 4.93 -7.55
CA GLY A 148 -19.94 4.77 -8.82
C GLY A 148 -19.09 4.09 -9.89
N THR A 149 -17.77 4.23 -9.81
CA THR A 149 -16.81 3.67 -10.77
C THR A 149 -16.42 2.21 -10.48
N LEU A 150 -16.59 1.71 -9.25
CA LEU A 150 -16.30 0.30 -8.91
C LEU A 150 -17.24 -0.65 -9.64
N THR A 151 -18.52 -0.27 -9.73
CA THR A 151 -19.55 -1.00 -10.49
C THR A 151 -19.17 -1.03 -11.98
N GLU A 152 -18.59 0.06 -12.49
CA GLU A 152 -18.11 0.19 -13.88
C GLU A 152 -16.80 -0.57 -14.15
N MET A 153 -15.90 -0.68 -13.16
CA MET A 153 -14.68 -1.49 -13.25
C MET A 153 -14.98 -2.99 -13.17
N LYS A 154 -15.95 -3.40 -12.33
CA LYS A 154 -16.43 -4.78 -12.23
C LYS A 154 -17.08 -5.26 -13.54
N SER A 155 -17.74 -4.36 -14.29
CA SER A 155 -18.29 -4.69 -15.61
C SER A 155 -17.19 -4.84 -16.68
N LYS A 156 -16.13 -4.01 -16.64
CA LYS A 156 -15.02 -4.01 -17.63
C LYS A 156 -13.90 -5.03 -17.39
N LYS A 157 -13.75 -5.62 -16.20
CA LYS A 157 -12.64 -6.56 -15.86
C LYS A 157 -13.08 -7.88 -15.22
N ARG A 158 -14.27 -8.37 -15.56
CA ARG A 158 -14.89 -9.56 -14.94
C ARG A 158 -14.03 -10.84 -15.03
N GLU A 159 -13.29 -11.03 -16.12
CA GLU A 159 -12.50 -12.26 -16.35
C GLU A 159 -11.19 -12.32 -15.55
N ARG A 160 -10.45 -11.20 -15.44
CA ARG A 160 -9.22 -11.15 -14.62
C ARG A 160 -9.52 -11.19 -13.11
N LEU A 161 -10.61 -10.57 -12.68
CA LEU A 161 -11.04 -10.62 -11.28
C LEU A 161 -11.50 -12.03 -10.87
N GLN A 162 -12.10 -12.81 -11.77
CA GLN A 162 -12.47 -14.21 -11.50
C GLN A 162 -11.24 -15.11 -11.34
N MET A 163 -10.16 -14.87 -12.09
CA MET A 163 -8.91 -15.61 -11.88
C MET A 163 -8.25 -15.26 -10.55
N ILE A 164 -8.21 -13.97 -10.20
CA ILE A 164 -7.66 -13.52 -8.90
C ILE A 164 -8.54 -14.02 -7.74
N ASP A 165 -9.88 -14.00 -7.84
CA ASP A 165 -10.78 -14.55 -6.81
C ASP A 165 -10.63 -16.07 -6.66
N LYS A 166 -10.47 -16.80 -7.78
CA LYS A 166 -10.23 -18.24 -7.75
C LYS A 166 -8.88 -18.56 -7.10
N GLU A 167 -7.85 -17.80 -7.40
CA GLU A 167 -6.51 -17.95 -6.80
C GLU A 167 -6.50 -17.54 -5.32
N MET A 168 -7.20 -16.47 -4.95
CA MET A 168 -7.40 -16.06 -3.55
C MET A 168 -8.14 -17.15 -2.75
N ARG A 169 -9.25 -17.69 -3.26
CA ARG A 169 -9.97 -18.77 -2.56
C ARG A 169 -9.13 -20.02 -2.42
N VAL A 170 -8.40 -20.43 -3.46
CA VAL A 170 -7.50 -21.60 -3.38
C VAL A 170 -6.43 -21.36 -2.33
N ASN A 171 -5.80 -20.18 -2.31
CA ASN A 171 -4.72 -19.88 -1.37
C ASN A 171 -5.21 -19.71 0.08
N LEU A 172 -6.38 -19.10 0.31
CA LEU A 172 -6.99 -19.00 1.64
C LEU A 172 -7.45 -20.38 2.16
N ILE A 173 -8.09 -21.21 1.32
CA ILE A 173 -8.50 -22.57 1.71
C ILE A 173 -7.26 -23.44 2.00
N CYS A 174 -6.18 -23.27 1.23
CA CYS A 174 -4.91 -23.95 1.50
C CYS A 174 -4.28 -23.49 2.82
N ALA A 175 -4.33 -22.20 3.15
CA ALA A 175 -3.83 -21.67 4.42
C ALA A 175 -4.65 -22.17 5.63
N GLU A 176 -5.99 -22.23 5.52
CA GLU A 176 -6.86 -22.80 6.56
C GLU A 176 -6.59 -24.29 6.80
N LYS A 177 -6.38 -25.07 5.73
CA LYS A 177 -6.07 -26.51 5.83
C LYS A 177 -4.67 -26.81 6.38
N GLN A 178 -3.73 -25.87 6.27
CA GLN A 178 -2.38 -25.99 6.85
C GLN A 178 -2.39 -25.65 8.33
N SER A 179 -3.19 -24.66 8.76
CA SER A 179 -3.37 -24.32 10.18
C SER A 179 -4.04 -25.44 10.98
N GLN A 180 -4.97 -26.18 10.39
CA GLN A 180 -5.68 -27.31 11.03
C GLN A 180 -4.89 -28.64 11.05
N ARG A 181 -3.66 -28.69 10.52
CA ARG A 181 -2.84 -29.91 10.41
C ARG A 181 -1.62 -29.97 11.34
N SER A 182 -1.43 -28.98 12.21
CA SER A 182 -0.40 -29.05 13.24
C SER A 182 -0.93 -29.84 14.45
N PRO A 183 -0.28 -30.97 14.84
CA PRO A 183 -0.64 -31.72 16.04
C PRO A 183 -0.31 -30.97 17.34
#